data_AF-A0A935F5K6-F1
#
_entry.id   AF-A0A935F5K6-F1
#
_cell.length_a   1.000
_cell.length_b   1.000
_cell.length_c   1.000
_cell.angle_alpha   90.00
_cell.angle_beta   90.00
_cell.angle_gamma   90.00
#
_symmetry.space_group_name_H-M   'P 1'
#
loop_
_entity.id
_entity.type
_entity.pdbx_description
1 polymer ?
#
loop_
_entity_poly.entity_id
_entity_poly.type
_entity_poly.pdbx_seq_one_letter_code
_entity_poly.pdbx_strand_id
1 'polypeptide(L)'
;MPMPTPVAMQVRELLLQALVHERGGALVYSTALECAVNDDLREEWETYLEQTIRHVDILTGVCLAMGLDPDEMTPGCQIVHHNGKALVIAMKMALANSNREAAQLVACDCVVLAETKDHANWELIGACVRQMGTEEVSLLKEAYEEVEDEEDEHLYHTKGWCRELWLKSLGLRAVLPPPEETQHVKTAIDAAKVDKARKRISSHSRG
;
A
#
# COMPACT_ATOMS: atom_id res chain seq x y z
N MET A 1 19.42 18.07 28.08
CA MET A 1 19.74 16.89 27.24
C MET A 1 20.30 17.40 25.91
N PRO A 2 21.28 16.72 25.29
CA PRO A 2 21.71 17.08 23.94
C PRO A 2 20.53 17.00 22.97
N MET A 3 20.45 17.94 22.02
CA MET A 3 19.44 17.91 20.97
C MET A 3 19.66 16.67 20.07
N PRO A 4 18.61 15.99 19.61
CA PRO A 4 18.74 14.87 18.67
C PRO A 4 19.48 15.32 17.39
N THR A 5 20.21 14.40 16.76
CA THR A 5 20.86 14.69 15.48
C THR A 5 19.81 14.91 14.38
N PRO A 6 20.11 15.67 13.31
CA PRO A 6 19.20 15.84 12.17
C PRO A 6 18.72 14.52 11.56
N VAL A 7 19.58 13.49 11.55
CA VAL A 7 19.23 12.15 11.07
C VAL A 7 18.19 11.49 11.98
N ALA A 8 18.39 11.53 13.30
CA ALA A 8 17.43 10.96 14.25
C ALA A 8 16.04 11.64 14.17
N MET A 9 16.00 12.96 13.92
CA MET A 9 14.74 13.68 13.73
C MET A 9 14.00 13.24 12.47
N GLN A 10 14.70 12.96 11.37
CA GLN A 10 14.08 12.53 10.12
C GLN A 10 13.62 11.07 10.17
N VAL A 11 14.35 10.19 10.84
CA VAL A 11 13.90 8.80 11.09
C VAL A 11 12.61 8.81 11.92
N ARG A 12 12.55 9.63 12.97
CA ARG A 12 11.32 9.83 13.73
C ARG A 12 10.16 10.31 12.87
N GLU A 13 10.39 11.31 12.02
CA GLU A 13 9.34 11.84 11.14
C GLU A 13 8.83 10.77 10.16
N LEU A 14 9.74 9.96 9.59
CA LEU A 14 9.39 8.83 8.72
C LEU A 14 8.50 7.82 9.44
N LEU A 15 8.87 7.38 10.65
CA LEU A 15 8.12 6.37 11.39
C LEU A 15 6.73 6.85 11.80
N LEU A 16 6.62 8.10 12.26
CA LEU A 16 5.31 8.68 12.59
C LEU A 16 4.42 8.83 11.35
N GLN A 17 4.99 9.28 10.23
CA GLN A 17 4.24 9.37 8.97
C GLN A 17 3.82 8.00 8.43
N ALA A 18 4.69 6.99 8.53
CA ALA A 18 4.37 5.62 8.14
C ALA A 18 3.22 5.06 8.99
N LEU A 19 3.27 5.21 10.31
CA LEU A 19 2.17 4.79 11.19
C LEU A 19 0.84 5.49 10.87
N VAL A 20 0.87 6.79 10.58
CA VAL A 20 -0.34 7.53 10.17
C VAL A 20 -0.85 7.06 8.81
N HIS A 21 0.06 6.69 7.90
CA HIS A 21 -0.28 6.14 6.60
C HIS A 21 -0.96 4.77 6.72
N GLU A 22 -0.40 3.83 7.48
CA GLU A 22 -0.97 2.51 7.77
C GLU A 22 -2.39 2.60 8.35
N ARG A 23 -2.59 3.49 9.34
CA ARG A 23 -3.91 3.79 9.91
C ARG A 23 -4.89 4.32 8.85
N GLY A 24 -4.38 5.10 7.90
CA GLY A 24 -5.12 5.54 6.73
C GLY A 24 -5.41 4.42 5.75
N GLY A 25 -4.44 3.52 5.51
CA GLY A 25 -4.52 2.33 4.66
C GLY A 25 -5.65 1.41 5.10
N ALA A 26 -5.76 1.13 6.40
CA ALA A 26 -6.86 0.33 6.95
C ALA A 26 -8.24 0.94 6.63
N LEU A 27 -8.38 2.26 6.68
CA LEU A 27 -9.61 2.96 6.29
C LEU A 27 -9.85 2.93 4.77
N VAL A 28 -8.77 2.98 3.98
CA VAL A 28 -8.81 2.87 2.52
C VAL A 28 -9.32 1.47 2.13
N TYR A 29 -8.71 0.40 2.63
CA TYR A 29 -9.16 -0.97 2.35
C TYR A 29 -10.59 -1.23 2.82
N SER A 30 -10.94 -0.82 4.05
CA SER A 30 -12.31 -0.95 4.54
C SER A 30 -13.33 -0.26 3.62
N THR A 31 -13.01 0.94 3.12
CA THR A 31 -13.87 1.67 2.17
C THR A 31 -13.85 1.03 0.77
N ALA A 32 -12.71 0.48 0.33
CA ALA A 32 -12.58 -0.23 -0.93
C ALA A 32 -13.46 -1.49 -0.96
N LEU A 33 -13.55 -2.22 0.15
CA LEU A 33 -14.46 -3.38 0.30
C LEU A 33 -15.94 -3.01 0.17
N GLU A 34 -16.33 -1.81 0.59
CA GLU A 34 -17.68 -1.27 0.32
C GLU A 34 -17.90 -1.04 -1.18
N CYS A 35 -16.84 -0.72 -1.94
CA CYS A 35 -16.87 -0.48 -3.39
C CYS A 35 -16.78 -1.75 -4.23
N ALA A 36 -16.17 -2.81 -3.71
CA ALA A 36 -15.91 -4.05 -4.45
C ALA A 36 -17.19 -4.71 -5.00
N VAL A 37 -17.07 -5.25 -6.21
CA VAL A 37 -18.10 -5.97 -6.99
C VAL A 37 -17.56 -7.33 -7.45
N ASN A 38 -16.28 -7.42 -7.78
CA ASN A 38 -15.61 -8.68 -8.08
C ASN A 38 -15.25 -9.41 -6.77
N ASP A 39 -15.63 -10.68 -6.67
CA ASP A 39 -15.47 -11.47 -5.44
C ASP A 39 -14.01 -11.84 -5.16
N ASP A 40 -13.22 -12.18 -6.18
CA ASP A 40 -11.79 -12.50 -6.00
C ASP A 40 -11.01 -11.26 -5.49
N LEU A 41 -11.27 -10.07 -6.05
CA LEU A 41 -10.70 -8.82 -5.57
C LEU A 41 -11.13 -8.50 -4.13
N ARG A 42 -12.38 -8.82 -3.78
CA ARG A 42 -12.87 -8.64 -2.41
C ARG A 42 -12.08 -9.50 -1.43
N GLU A 43 -11.85 -10.76 -1.77
CA GLU A 43 -11.06 -11.69 -0.94
C GLU A 43 -9.61 -11.21 -0.77
N GLU A 44 -8.98 -10.71 -1.83
CA GLU A 44 -7.64 -10.13 -1.73
C GLU A 44 -7.61 -8.88 -0.83
N TRP A 45 -8.55 -7.96 -0.99
CA TRP A 45 -8.64 -6.76 -0.13
C TRP A 45 -9.01 -7.06 1.32
N GLU A 46 -9.76 -8.14 1.59
CA GLU A 46 -10.00 -8.59 2.97
C GLU A 46 -8.70 -9.06 3.62
N THR A 47 -7.88 -9.83 2.88
CA THR A 47 -6.56 -10.26 3.34
C THR A 47 -5.64 -9.07 3.61
N TYR A 48 -5.59 -8.11 2.68
CA TYR A 48 -4.72 -6.93 2.82
C TYR A 48 -5.18 -6.02 3.96
N LEU A 49 -6.49 -5.87 4.17
CA LEU A 49 -7.00 -5.16 5.34
C LEU A 49 -6.51 -5.78 6.66
N GLU A 50 -6.55 -7.11 6.77
CA GLU A 50 -6.06 -7.82 7.97
C GLU A 50 -4.56 -7.59 8.18
N GLN A 51 -3.77 -7.64 7.11
CA GLN A 51 -2.33 -7.38 7.15
C GLN A 51 -2.03 -5.92 7.55
N THR A 52 -2.66 -4.93 6.90
CA THR A 52 -2.48 -3.50 7.21
C THR A 52 -2.88 -3.18 8.66
N ILE A 53 -3.93 -3.82 9.20
CA ILE A 53 -4.28 -3.66 10.63
C ILE A 53 -3.15 -4.17 11.53
N ARG A 54 -2.53 -5.30 11.19
CA ARG A 54 -1.35 -5.81 11.92
C ARG A 54 -0.14 -4.89 11.75
N HIS A 55 0.07 -4.30 10.57
CA HIS A 55 1.16 -3.36 10.33
C HIS A 55 1.04 -2.09 11.19
N VAL A 56 -0.20 -1.61 11.42
CA VAL A 56 -0.46 -0.54 12.41
C VAL A 56 0.03 -0.93 13.81
N ASP A 57 -0.24 -2.16 14.27
CA ASP A 57 0.20 -2.64 15.57
C ASP A 57 1.72 -2.75 15.64
N ILE A 58 2.36 -3.27 14.58
CA ILE A 58 3.82 -3.39 14.45
C ILE A 58 4.48 -2.01 14.54
N LEU A 59 4.08 -1.05 13.69
CA LEU A 59 4.66 0.30 13.71
C LEU A 59 4.35 1.06 14.99
N THR A 60 3.20 0.81 15.63
CA THR A 60 2.90 1.35 16.96
C THR A 60 3.91 0.83 18.00
N GLY A 61 4.18 -0.49 17.99
CA GLY A 61 5.19 -1.11 18.85
C GLY A 61 6.60 -0.56 18.62
N VAL A 62 6.98 -0.38 17.35
CA VAL A 62 8.25 0.26 16.97
C VAL A 62 8.34 1.69 17.51
N CYS A 63 7.30 2.51 17.33
CA CYS A 63 7.27 3.88 17.84
C CYS A 63 7.46 3.92 19.36
N LEU A 64 6.70 3.09 20.10
CA LEU A 64 6.80 3.01 21.56
C LEU A 64 8.19 2.56 22.03
N ALA A 65 8.76 1.54 21.39
CA ALA A 65 10.09 1.04 21.73
C ALA A 65 11.19 2.09 21.49
N MET A 66 11.00 2.96 20.50
CA MET A 66 11.91 4.07 20.21
C MET A 66 11.61 5.34 21.02
N GLY A 67 10.67 5.28 21.97
CA GLY A 67 10.28 6.40 22.82
C GLY A 67 9.52 7.51 22.09
N LEU A 68 8.90 7.17 20.96
CA LEU A 68 8.03 8.07 20.19
C LEU A 68 6.59 7.94 20.70
N ASP A 69 5.85 9.05 20.68
CA ASP A 69 4.41 9.04 20.89
C ASP A 69 3.72 8.65 19.57
N PRO A 70 3.10 7.46 19.46
CA PRO A 70 2.46 7.00 18.24
C PRO A 70 1.26 7.85 17.83
N ASP A 71 0.73 8.69 18.71
CA ASP A 71 -0.39 9.59 18.42
C ASP A 71 0.07 11.02 18.10
N GLU A 72 1.38 11.25 18.04
CA GLU A 72 1.92 12.56 17.70
C GLU A 72 1.63 12.94 16.24
N MET A 73 0.84 14.00 16.07
CA MET A 73 0.50 14.55 14.76
C MET A 73 1.42 15.71 14.37
N THR A 74 2.62 15.38 13.90
CA THR A 74 3.54 16.36 13.28
C THR A 74 2.90 17.02 12.05
N PRO A 75 3.41 18.17 11.57
CA PRO A 75 2.89 18.78 10.34
C PRO A 75 2.91 17.82 9.12
N GLY A 76 3.93 16.95 9.02
CA GLY A 76 3.99 15.93 7.97
C GLY A 76 2.92 14.86 8.16
N CYS A 77 2.73 14.36 9.39
CA CYS A 77 1.65 13.43 9.73
C CYS A 77 0.27 13.99 9.38
N GLN A 78 0.02 15.28 9.63
CA GLN A 78 -1.25 15.91 9.27
C GLN A 78 -1.50 15.86 7.75
N ILE A 79 -0.46 16.08 6.95
CA ILE A 79 -0.55 15.99 5.48
C ILE A 79 -0.84 14.55 5.04
N VAL A 80 -0.13 13.56 5.60
CA VAL A 80 -0.36 12.13 5.30
C VAL A 80 -1.78 11.73 5.66
N HIS A 81 -2.27 12.11 6.83
CA HIS A 81 -3.64 11.88 7.26
C HIS A 81 -4.67 12.49 6.29
N HIS A 82 -4.44 13.73 5.84
CA HIS A 82 -5.30 14.39 4.86
C HIS A 82 -5.32 13.67 3.51
N ASN A 83 -4.18 13.17 3.05
CA ASN A 83 -4.09 12.41 1.80
C ASN A 83 -4.90 11.11 1.89
N GLY A 84 -4.71 10.30 2.95
CA GLY A 84 -5.49 9.08 3.16
C GLY A 84 -6.99 9.35 3.25
N LYS A 85 -7.39 10.39 3.99
CA LYS A 85 -8.79 10.82 4.08
C LYS A 85 -9.37 11.24 2.72
N ALA A 86 -8.58 11.89 1.86
CA ALA A 86 -9.03 12.28 0.53
C ALA A 86 -9.34 11.05 -0.36
N LEU A 87 -8.53 9.99 -0.27
CA LEU A 87 -8.79 8.72 -0.97
C LEU A 87 -10.11 8.08 -0.51
N VAL A 88 -10.35 8.02 0.80
CA VAL A 88 -11.61 7.53 1.39
C VAL A 88 -12.80 8.36 0.89
N ILE A 89 -12.68 9.69 0.87
CA ILE A 89 -13.72 10.58 0.37
C ILE A 89 -14.00 10.32 -1.11
N ALA A 90 -12.97 10.15 -1.94
CA ALA A 90 -13.12 9.89 -3.37
C ALA A 90 -13.94 8.61 -3.63
N MET A 91 -13.64 7.51 -2.92
CA MET A 91 -14.41 6.27 -3.00
C MET A 91 -15.86 6.44 -2.56
N LYS A 92 -16.10 7.13 -1.44
CA LYS A 92 -17.46 7.43 -0.96
C LYS A 92 -18.25 8.31 -1.93
N MET A 93 -17.61 9.27 -2.57
CA MET A 93 -18.21 10.09 -3.62
C MET A 93 -18.58 9.22 -4.84
N ALA A 94 -17.73 8.29 -5.24
CA ALA A 94 -18.03 7.37 -6.34
C ALA A 94 -19.21 6.45 -6.00
N LEU A 95 -19.26 5.88 -4.79
CA LEU A 95 -20.40 5.09 -4.30
C LEU A 95 -21.72 5.87 -4.35
N ALA A 96 -21.69 7.16 -4.00
CA ALA A 96 -22.89 7.99 -3.95
C ALA A 96 -23.35 8.51 -5.33
N ASN A 97 -22.43 8.67 -6.29
CA ASN A 97 -22.70 9.41 -7.53
C ASN A 97 -22.43 8.63 -8.82
N SER A 98 -22.09 7.34 -8.75
CA SER A 98 -21.82 6.50 -9.92
C SER A 98 -22.40 5.09 -9.77
N ASN A 99 -22.23 4.23 -10.78
CA ASN A 99 -22.60 2.81 -10.65
C ASN A 99 -21.54 2.03 -9.87
N ARG A 100 -21.87 0.80 -9.47
CA ARG A 100 -21.01 -0.04 -8.63
C ARG A 100 -19.67 -0.35 -9.30
N GLU A 101 -19.67 -0.59 -10.61
CA GLU A 101 -18.46 -0.89 -11.39
C GLU A 101 -17.51 0.32 -11.45
N ALA A 102 -18.04 1.53 -11.63
CA ALA A 102 -17.25 2.76 -11.59
C ALA A 102 -16.70 3.05 -10.20
N ALA A 103 -17.48 2.79 -9.14
CA ALA A 103 -17.00 2.90 -7.77
C ALA A 103 -15.85 1.92 -7.47
N GLN A 104 -15.93 0.67 -7.97
CA GLN A 104 -14.82 -0.28 -7.86
C GLN A 104 -13.56 0.22 -8.58
N LEU A 105 -13.67 0.81 -9.77
CA LEU A 105 -12.50 1.36 -10.48
C LEU A 105 -11.84 2.49 -9.70
N VAL A 106 -12.64 3.42 -9.15
CA VAL A 106 -12.12 4.50 -8.29
C VAL A 106 -11.45 3.93 -7.04
N ALA A 107 -12.02 2.88 -6.45
CA ALA A 107 -11.39 2.19 -5.32
C ALA A 107 -10.03 1.58 -5.70
N CYS A 108 -9.93 0.91 -6.85
CA CYS A 108 -8.64 0.40 -7.34
C CYS A 108 -7.61 1.51 -7.52
N ASP A 109 -7.98 2.65 -8.11
CA ASP A 109 -7.07 3.80 -8.25
C ASP A 109 -6.63 4.33 -6.87
N CYS A 110 -7.55 4.42 -5.91
CA CYS A 110 -7.27 4.88 -4.55
C CYS A 110 -6.33 3.93 -3.80
N VAL A 111 -6.56 2.61 -3.89
CA VAL A 111 -5.68 1.62 -3.25
C VAL A 111 -4.29 1.68 -3.89
N VAL A 112 -4.15 1.74 -5.23
CA VAL A 112 -2.82 1.88 -5.87
C VAL A 112 -2.05 3.10 -5.36
N LEU A 113 -2.73 4.24 -5.14
CA LEU A 113 -2.10 5.44 -4.61
C LEU A 113 -1.67 5.27 -3.15
N ALA A 114 -2.46 4.58 -2.33
CA ALA A 114 -2.11 4.25 -0.96
C ALA A 114 -0.88 3.32 -0.92
N GLU A 115 -0.93 2.20 -1.62
CA GLU A 115 0.17 1.21 -1.67
C GLU A 115 1.47 1.80 -2.23
N THR A 116 1.36 2.70 -3.21
CA THR A 116 2.56 3.36 -3.77
C THR A 116 3.28 4.19 -2.71
N LYS A 117 2.53 4.82 -1.79
CA LYS A 117 3.12 5.61 -0.71
C LYS A 117 3.64 4.70 0.41
N ASP A 118 2.98 3.57 0.66
CA ASP A 118 3.32 2.68 1.76
C ASP A 118 4.58 1.86 1.49
N HIS A 119 4.64 1.21 0.33
CA HIS A 119 5.86 0.58 -0.17
C HIS A 119 7.05 1.56 -0.12
N ALA A 120 6.85 2.82 -0.50
CA ALA A 120 7.92 3.83 -0.41
C ALA A 120 8.32 4.17 1.04
N ASN A 121 7.41 4.09 2.02
CA ASN A 121 7.77 4.19 3.44
C ASN A 121 8.66 3.03 3.86
N TRP A 122 8.24 1.80 3.56
CA TRP A 122 8.92 0.58 3.97
C TRP A 122 10.29 0.41 3.29
N GLU A 123 10.45 0.83 2.03
CA GLU A 123 11.78 0.92 1.38
C GLU A 123 12.74 1.87 2.12
N LEU A 124 12.22 3.04 2.56
CA LEU A 124 13.01 4.01 3.32
C LEU A 124 13.34 3.49 4.73
N ILE A 125 12.41 2.80 5.39
CA ILE A 125 12.64 2.12 6.66
C ILE A 125 13.75 1.07 6.49
N GLY A 126 13.69 0.24 5.46
CA GLY A 126 14.75 -0.73 5.14
C GLY A 126 16.10 -0.05 4.90
N ALA A 127 16.13 1.11 4.24
CA ALA A 127 17.36 1.89 4.07
C ALA A 127 17.91 2.42 5.41
N CYS A 128 17.06 2.83 6.35
CA CYS A 128 17.46 3.20 7.70
C CYS A 128 18.03 2.00 8.46
N VAL A 129 17.35 0.85 8.41
CA VAL A 129 17.80 -0.41 9.06
C VAL A 129 19.20 -0.81 8.60
N ARG A 130 19.50 -0.69 7.30
CA ARG A 130 20.81 -1.03 6.74
C ARG A 130 21.95 -0.09 7.17
N GLN A 131 21.65 1.12 7.64
CA GLN A 131 22.66 2.14 7.97
C GLN A 131 22.81 2.40 9.47
N MET A 132 21.79 2.09 10.28
CA MET A 132 21.80 2.34 11.72
C MET A 132 22.49 1.19 12.50
N GLY A 133 23.08 1.50 13.66
CA GLY A 133 23.85 0.55 14.50
C GLY A 133 22.99 -0.52 15.21
N THR A 134 23.63 -1.58 15.71
CA THR A 134 23.00 -2.90 15.93
C THR A 134 22.04 -3.06 17.11
N GLU A 135 22.15 -2.30 18.20
CA GLU A 135 21.32 -2.55 19.41
C GLU A 135 19.99 -1.77 19.43
N GLU A 136 19.95 -0.57 18.85
CA GLU A 136 18.76 0.31 18.87
C GLU A 136 17.78 0.02 17.71
N VAL A 137 18.15 -0.88 16.79
CA VAL A 137 17.47 -1.09 15.50
C VAL A 137 16.90 -2.49 15.37
N SER A 138 17.13 -3.40 16.33
CA SER A 138 16.68 -4.80 16.18
C SER A 138 15.18 -4.91 15.98
N LEU A 139 14.40 -4.12 16.73
CA LEU A 139 12.93 -4.08 16.62
C LEU A 139 12.45 -3.50 15.29
N LEU A 140 13.09 -2.43 14.81
CA LEU A 140 12.77 -1.85 13.51
C LEU A 140 13.14 -2.80 12.36
N LYS A 141 14.24 -3.53 12.52
CA LYS A 141 14.69 -4.55 11.57
C LYS A 141 13.72 -5.73 11.51
N GLU A 142 13.31 -6.25 12.66
CA GLU A 142 12.32 -7.34 12.75
C GLU A 142 10.99 -6.92 12.12
N ALA A 143 10.52 -5.70 12.41
CA ALA A 143 9.33 -5.13 11.77
C ALA A 143 9.47 -5.04 10.25
N TYR A 144 10.61 -4.55 9.74
CA TYR A 144 10.87 -4.48 8.30
C TYR A 144 10.90 -5.86 7.63
N GLU A 145 11.58 -6.83 8.24
CA GLU A 145 11.67 -8.21 7.71
C GLU A 145 10.31 -8.93 7.73
N GLU A 146 9.39 -8.56 8.63
CA GLU A 146 8.04 -9.11 8.69
C GLU A 146 7.10 -8.50 7.64
N VAL A 147 7.25 -7.21 7.32
CA VAL A 147 6.26 -6.44 6.54
C VAL A 147 6.62 -6.25 5.07
N GLU A 148 7.90 -6.08 4.71
CA GLU A 148 8.30 -5.66 3.35
C GLU A 148 7.74 -6.58 2.24
N ASP A 149 7.86 -7.90 2.41
CA ASP A 149 7.39 -8.88 1.41
C ASP A 149 5.86 -8.87 1.23
N GLU A 150 5.11 -8.35 2.21
CA GLU A 150 3.66 -8.14 2.11
C GLU A 150 3.37 -6.85 1.33
N GLU A 151 4.08 -5.77 1.63
CA GLU A 151 3.95 -4.47 0.95
C GLU A 151 4.33 -4.51 -0.53
N ASP A 152 5.37 -5.27 -0.87
CA ASP A 152 5.73 -5.56 -2.25
C ASP A 152 4.55 -6.25 -2.97
N GLU A 153 3.96 -7.25 -2.33
CA GLU A 153 2.81 -7.98 -2.87
C GLU A 153 1.62 -7.06 -3.09
N HIS A 154 1.23 -6.28 -2.07
CA HIS A 154 0.12 -5.33 -2.11
C HIS A 154 0.23 -4.38 -3.29
N LEU A 155 1.42 -3.81 -3.50
CA LEU A 155 1.68 -2.86 -4.57
C LEU A 155 1.55 -3.49 -5.96
N TYR A 156 2.19 -4.64 -6.20
CA TYR A 156 2.19 -5.25 -7.53
C TYR A 156 0.83 -5.84 -7.89
N HIS A 157 0.17 -6.51 -6.94
CA HIS A 157 -1.13 -7.14 -7.16
C HIS A 157 -2.21 -6.08 -7.41
N THR A 158 -2.30 -5.06 -6.55
CA THR A 158 -3.29 -3.98 -6.72
C THR A 158 -3.09 -3.24 -8.05
N LYS A 159 -1.84 -3.00 -8.49
CA LYS A 159 -1.56 -2.44 -9.82
C LYS A 159 -2.06 -3.33 -10.95
N GLY A 160 -1.90 -4.65 -10.80
CA GLY A 160 -2.46 -5.66 -11.71
C GLY A 160 -3.98 -5.56 -11.79
N TRP A 161 -4.66 -5.59 -10.65
CA TRP A 161 -6.12 -5.49 -10.56
C TRP A 161 -6.66 -4.21 -11.18
N CYS A 162 -6.10 -3.07 -10.79
CA CYS A 162 -6.50 -1.78 -11.31
C CYS A 162 -6.40 -1.75 -12.84
N ARG A 163 -5.27 -2.21 -13.39
CA ARG A 163 -5.05 -2.30 -14.83
C ARG A 163 -6.10 -3.18 -15.52
N GLU A 164 -6.29 -4.41 -15.04
CA GLU A 164 -7.16 -5.40 -15.71
C GLU A 164 -8.64 -5.02 -15.61
N LEU A 165 -9.07 -4.41 -14.51
CA LEU A 165 -10.43 -3.87 -14.38
C LEU A 165 -10.66 -2.67 -15.30
N TRP A 166 -9.71 -1.74 -15.40
CA TRP A 166 -9.81 -0.64 -16.37
C TRP A 166 -9.87 -1.16 -17.80
N LEU A 167 -9.04 -2.14 -18.17
CA LEU A 167 -9.09 -2.75 -19.50
C LEU A 167 -10.46 -3.37 -19.79
N LYS A 168 -11.04 -4.10 -18.82
CA LYS A 168 -12.39 -4.66 -18.95
C LYS A 168 -13.43 -3.55 -19.17
N SER A 169 -13.36 -2.45 -18.41
CA SER A 169 -14.28 -1.32 -18.55
C SER A 169 -14.21 -0.63 -19.92
N LEU A 170 -13.03 -0.65 -20.54
CA LEU A 170 -12.78 -0.09 -21.87
C LEU A 170 -13.14 -1.05 -23.02
N GLY A 171 -13.69 -2.23 -22.72
CA GLY A 171 -13.95 -3.27 -23.72
C GLY A 171 -12.70 -3.91 -24.31
N LEU A 172 -11.54 -3.73 -23.65
CA LEU A 172 -10.28 -4.35 -24.02
C LEU A 172 -10.15 -5.71 -23.34
N ARG A 173 -9.26 -6.56 -23.88
CA ARG A 173 -8.97 -7.86 -23.26
C ARG A 173 -8.33 -7.64 -21.89
N ALA A 174 -8.97 -8.20 -20.87
CA ALA A 174 -8.50 -8.26 -19.49
C ALA A 174 -8.24 -9.71 -19.05
N VAL A 175 -7.39 -9.89 -18.04
CA VAL A 175 -7.16 -11.16 -17.34
C VAL A 175 -7.45 -10.91 -15.85
N LEU A 176 -8.49 -11.55 -15.32
CA LEU A 176 -8.91 -11.44 -13.92
C LEU A 176 -9.03 -12.86 -13.32
N PRO A 177 -8.45 -13.13 -12.14
CA PRO A 177 -7.51 -12.28 -11.40
C PRO A 177 -6.25 -11.92 -12.22
N PRO A 178 -5.54 -10.84 -11.88
CA PRO A 178 -4.37 -10.41 -12.64
C PRO A 178 -3.23 -11.45 -12.55
N PRO A 179 -2.34 -11.50 -13.56
CA PRO A 179 -1.21 -12.42 -13.51
C PRO A 179 -0.25 -12.16 -12.34
N GLU A 180 -0.19 -10.94 -11.84
CA GLU A 180 0.59 -10.58 -10.64
C GLU A 180 0.13 -11.38 -9.42
N GLU A 181 -1.18 -11.43 -9.16
CA GLU A 181 -1.75 -12.18 -8.03
C GLU A 181 -1.54 -13.69 -8.20
N THR A 182 -1.95 -14.24 -9.35
CA THR A 182 -1.85 -15.69 -9.60
C THR A 182 -0.42 -16.23 -9.66
N GLN A 183 0.57 -15.36 -9.81
CA GLN A 183 2.00 -15.72 -9.77
C GLN A 183 2.69 -15.28 -8.48
N HIS A 184 1.96 -14.72 -7.50
CA HIS A 184 2.46 -14.22 -6.23
C HIS A 184 3.67 -13.30 -6.41
N VAL A 185 3.49 -12.24 -7.20
CA VAL A 185 4.57 -11.32 -7.56
C VAL A 185 4.92 -10.40 -6.39
N LYS A 186 6.17 -10.51 -5.92
CA LYS A 186 6.71 -9.69 -4.82
C LYS A 186 7.96 -8.89 -5.21
N THR A 187 8.33 -8.86 -6.50
CA THR A 187 9.54 -8.14 -6.92
C THR A 187 9.31 -7.30 -8.17
N ALA A 188 10.00 -6.17 -8.26
CA ALA A 188 9.98 -5.32 -9.45
C ALA A 188 10.41 -6.08 -10.72
N ILE A 189 11.33 -7.04 -10.58
CA ILE A 189 11.81 -7.86 -11.69
C ILE A 189 10.70 -8.78 -12.19
N ASP A 190 9.98 -9.44 -11.29
CA ASP A 190 8.90 -10.36 -11.66
C ASP A 190 7.68 -9.61 -12.18
N ALA A 191 7.35 -8.46 -11.61
CA ALA A 191 6.35 -7.54 -12.15
C ALA A 191 6.69 -7.11 -13.59
N ALA A 192 7.97 -6.78 -13.87
CA ALA A 192 8.41 -6.44 -15.21
C ALA A 192 8.34 -7.63 -16.19
N LYS A 193 8.60 -8.87 -15.73
CA LYS A 193 8.42 -10.07 -16.55
C LYS A 193 6.95 -10.30 -16.89
N VAL A 194 6.04 -10.11 -15.93
CA VAL A 194 4.59 -10.20 -16.13
C VAL A 194 4.11 -9.18 -17.15
N ASP A 195 4.47 -7.90 -17.00
CA ASP A 195 4.10 -6.84 -17.96
C ASP A 195 4.59 -7.15 -19.38
N LYS A 196 5.84 -7.61 -19.51
CA LYS A 196 6.42 -8.00 -20.80
C LYS A 196 5.66 -9.17 -21.44
N ALA A 197 5.29 -10.19 -20.67
CA ALA A 197 4.53 -11.33 -21.15
C ALA A 197 3.12 -10.90 -21.63
N ARG A 198 2.45 -10.06 -20.83
CA ARG A 198 1.11 -9.54 -21.14
C ARG A 198 1.08 -8.69 -22.41
N LYS A 199 2.08 -7.84 -22.63
CA LYS A 199 2.24 -7.05 -23.87
C LYS A 199 2.37 -7.95 -25.11
N ARG A 200 3.13 -9.05 -25.03
CA ARG A 200 3.26 -10.01 -26.15
C ARG A 200 1.94 -10.70 -26.50
N ILE A 201 1.11 -11.03 -25.51
CA ILE A 201 -0.21 -11.63 -25.75
C ILE A 201 -1.13 -10.63 -26.47
N SER A 202 -1.10 -9.36 -26.05
CA SER A 202 -1.95 -8.32 -26.65
C SER A 202 -1.62 -8.02 -28.12
N SER A 203 -0.36 -8.18 -28.53
CA SER A 203 0.09 -7.92 -29.91
C SER A 203 -0.26 -9.05 -30.89
N HIS A 204 -0.37 -10.30 -30.42
CA HIS A 204 -0.66 -11.46 -31.28
C HIS A 204 -2.15 -11.61 -31.64
N SER A 205 -3.04 -10.92 -30.92
CA SER A 205 -4.48 -10.93 -31.16
C SER A 205 -5.00 -9.86 -32.11
N ARG A 206 -4.10 -9.09 -32.74
CA ARG A 206 -4.42 -8.09 -33.79
C ARG A 206 -4.01 -8.56 -35.20
N GLY A 207 -3.67 -9.84 -35.36
CA GLY A 207 -3.33 -10.47 -36.64
C GLY A 207 -4.43 -11.42 -37.10
#